data_AF-A0A9D1TQF6-F1
#
_entry.id   AF-A0A9D1TQF6-F1
#
_cell.length_a   1.000
_cell.length_b   1.000
_cell.length_c   1.000
_cell.angle_alpha   90.00
_cell.angle_beta   90.00
_cell.angle_gamma   90.00
#
_symmetry.space_group_name_H-M   'P 1'
#
loop_
_entity.id
_entity.type
_entity.pdbx_description
1 polymer ?
#
loop_
_entity_poly.entity_id
_entity_poly.type
_entity_poly.pdbx_seq_one_letter_code
_entity_poly.pdbx_strand_id
1 'polypeptide(L)'
;MRNHSLPFVTAPVCLVLCLALGLLAGCMAGQQRGVSGAAYVSTSRPAIMVQARDLELRTAGRGTGMLLNASMTGGLSPTVRTVVYGSTAKAPMAIIAHAELPNDWWIWTTVLPRVGAIHEGTELIDGVAFMAFTYLVPRRTDPYAGIVGDPVGAPEEGEPQAYWLARYFGVRTNFNRDKIILEYREPAPQGLVSLDTIPFGMTDSLAAFEDRARKAFSLSSPAEAREPVRDGYPEGVRWQYMRDAFLGDVMYQEPVSRFN
;
A
#
# COMPACT_ATOMS: atom_id res chain seq x y z
N MET A 1 -21.84 62.08 -43.48
CA MET A 1 -20.52 61.42 -43.35
C MET A 1 -20.06 61.52 -41.91
N ARG A 2 -20.06 60.41 -41.17
CA ARG A 2 -19.27 60.17 -39.95
C ARG A 2 -19.35 58.68 -39.62
N ASN A 3 -18.26 57.96 -39.90
CA ASN A 3 -17.99 56.62 -39.39
C ASN A 3 -17.79 56.70 -37.87
N HIS A 4 -18.30 55.74 -37.11
CA HIS A 4 -17.60 55.24 -35.92
C HIS A 4 -17.96 53.76 -35.66
N SER A 5 -16.96 52.95 -36.00
CA SER A 5 -16.56 51.62 -35.57
C SER A 5 -17.20 51.04 -34.30
N LEU A 6 -17.66 49.78 -34.43
CA LEU A 6 -17.87 48.83 -33.34
C LEU A 6 -16.58 48.61 -32.53
N PRO A 7 -16.61 48.51 -31.19
CA PRO A 7 -15.45 48.05 -30.44
C PRO A 7 -15.31 46.53 -30.60
N PHE A 8 -14.36 46.13 -31.44
CA PHE A 8 -13.77 44.80 -31.48
C PHE A 8 -12.88 44.60 -30.25
N VAL A 9 -13.46 44.20 -29.14
CA VAL A 9 -12.76 43.58 -28.00
C VAL A 9 -13.74 42.52 -27.52
N THR A 10 -13.48 41.21 -27.57
CA THR A 10 -12.94 40.48 -26.41
C THR A 10 -12.58 39.01 -26.69
N ALA A 11 -12.51 38.55 -27.94
CA ALA A 11 -12.11 37.15 -28.22
C ALA A 11 -10.67 36.78 -27.75
N PRO A 12 -9.62 37.58 -28.00
CA PRO A 12 -8.26 37.19 -27.61
C PRO A 12 -8.01 37.33 -26.10
N VAL A 13 -8.72 38.25 -25.43
CA VAL A 13 -8.61 38.45 -23.97
C VAL A 13 -9.21 37.26 -23.22
N CYS A 14 -10.32 36.71 -23.70
CA CYS A 14 -10.96 35.55 -23.10
C CYS A 14 -10.10 34.28 -23.26
N LEU A 15 -9.46 34.11 -24.43
CA LEU A 15 -8.59 32.96 -24.70
C LEU A 15 -7.32 32.98 -23.83
N VAL A 16 -6.72 34.17 -23.64
CA VAL A 16 -5.55 34.35 -22.77
C VAL A 16 -5.91 34.17 -21.29
N LEU A 17 -7.09 34.61 -20.85
CA LEU A 17 -7.56 34.37 -19.48
C LEU A 17 -7.85 32.88 -19.23
N CYS A 18 -8.44 32.17 -20.19
CA CYS A 18 -8.68 30.72 -20.10
C CYS A 18 -7.37 29.91 -20.13
N LEU A 19 -6.38 30.31 -20.93
CA LEU A 19 -5.05 29.69 -20.91
C LEU A 19 -4.31 29.97 -19.59
N ALA A 20 -4.41 31.19 -19.05
CA ALA A 20 -3.80 31.54 -17.77
C ALA A 20 -4.47 30.80 -16.59
N LEU A 21 -5.80 30.65 -16.60
CA LEU A 21 -6.54 29.83 -15.64
C LEU A 21 -6.22 28.34 -15.78
N GLY A 22 -6.04 27.84 -17.01
CA GLY A 22 -5.61 26.45 -17.27
C GLY A 22 -4.18 26.15 -16.82
N LEU A 23 -3.26 27.09 -16.99
CA LEU A 23 -1.86 26.97 -16.54
C LEU A 23 -1.73 27.07 -15.01
N LEU A 24 -2.57 27.87 -14.35
CA LEU A 24 -2.63 27.95 -12.88
C LEU A 24 -3.31 26.72 -12.25
N ALA A 25 -4.29 26.11 -12.93
CA ALA A 25 -4.90 24.86 -12.48
C ALA A 25 -3.97 23.64 -12.66
N GLY A 26 -3.07 23.67 -13.65
CA GLY A 26 -2.12 22.59 -13.94
C GLY A 26 -0.94 22.47 -12.98
N CYS A 27 -0.75 23.41 -12.05
CA CYS A 27 0.45 23.47 -11.20
C CYS A 27 0.18 23.28 -9.69
N MET A 28 -1.07 23.03 -9.28
CA MET A 28 -1.46 22.86 -7.87
C MET A 28 -2.48 21.72 -7.68
N ALA A 29 -2.37 20.62 -8.41
CA ALA A 29 -2.91 19.37 -7.89
C ALA A 29 -1.97 18.91 -6.76
N GLY A 30 -2.26 19.35 -5.53
CA GLY A 30 -1.52 18.91 -4.34
C GLY A 30 -1.44 17.38 -4.29
N GLN A 31 -0.42 16.81 -3.64
CA GLN A 31 -0.33 15.36 -3.49
C GLN A 31 -1.64 14.82 -2.90
N GLN A 32 -2.37 14.01 -3.67
CA GLN A 32 -3.58 13.35 -3.25
C GLN A 32 -3.24 11.91 -2.89
N ARG A 33 -3.67 11.50 -1.71
CA ARG A 33 -3.56 10.13 -1.22
C ARG A 33 -4.83 9.78 -0.47
N GLY A 34 -5.33 8.57 -0.67
CA GLY A 34 -6.55 8.11 -0.01
C GLY A 34 -7.29 7.11 -0.86
N VAL A 35 -8.60 7.05 -0.71
CA VAL A 35 -9.47 6.06 -1.34
C VAL A 35 -10.50 6.76 -2.21
N SER A 36 -10.72 6.25 -3.42
CA SER A 36 -11.77 6.65 -4.36
C SER A 36 -12.57 5.39 -4.73
N GLY A 37 -13.82 5.30 -4.29
CA GLY A 37 -14.60 4.06 -4.39
C GLY A 37 -13.93 2.92 -3.61
N ALA A 38 -13.59 1.84 -4.32
CA ALA A 38 -12.83 0.73 -3.75
C ALA A 38 -11.31 0.90 -3.91
N ALA A 39 -10.82 1.82 -4.76
CA ALA A 39 -9.42 1.90 -5.12
C ALA A 39 -8.61 2.81 -4.19
N TYR A 40 -7.40 2.39 -3.85
CA TYR A 40 -6.39 3.26 -3.29
C TYR A 40 -5.81 4.16 -4.38
N VAL A 41 -5.67 5.45 -4.10
CA VAL A 41 -5.10 6.43 -5.03
C VAL A 41 -3.94 7.13 -4.34
N SER A 42 -2.82 7.26 -5.05
CA SER A 42 -1.68 8.09 -4.67
C SER A 42 -1.15 8.83 -5.90
N THR A 43 -1.01 10.15 -5.81
CA THR A 43 -0.35 10.95 -6.85
C THR A 43 1.14 11.16 -6.58
N SER A 44 1.70 10.57 -5.51
CA SER A 44 3.15 10.52 -5.26
C SER A 44 3.84 9.70 -6.34
N ARG A 45 5.10 9.98 -6.65
CA ARG A 45 5.80 9.33 -7.77
C ARG A 45 6.24 7.89 -7.42
N PRO A 46 5.91 6.87 -8.24
CA PRO A 46 5.04 6.90 -9.41
C PRO A 46 3.58 7.01 -9.01
N ALA A 47 2.85 7.89 -9.70
CA ALA A 47 1.43 8.10 -9.45
C ALA A 47 0.67 6.81 -9.80
N ILE A 48 -0.15 6.33 -8.88
CA ILE A 48 -0.71 4.98 -8.94
C ILE A 48 -2.12 4.93 -8.34
N MET A 49 -3.01 4.23 -9.03
CA MET A 49 -4.27 3.75 -8.49
C MET A 49 -4.20 2.23 -8.38
N VAL A 50 -4.56 1.68 -7.23
CA VAL A 50 -4.48 0.25 -6.94
C VAL A 50 -5.78 -0.25 -6.32
N GLN A 51 -6.29 -1.38 -6.80
CA GLN A 51 -7.41 -2.08 -6.16
C GLN A 51 -7.24 -3.59 -6.23
N ALA A 52 -7.86 -4.30 -5.28
CA ALA A 52 -7.97 -5.76 -5.37
C ALA A 52 -9.05 -6.14 -6.41
N ARG A 53 -8.80 -7.21 -7.18
CA ARG A 53 -9.76 -7.81 -8.11
C ARG A 53 -10.64 -8.80 -7.34
N ASP A 54 -11.94 -8.80 -7.66
CA ASP A 54 -12.90 -9.81 -7.21
C ASP A 54 -13.01 -9.99 -5.68
N LEU A 55 -12.57 -9.00 -4.90
CA LEU A 55 -12.68 -8.98 -3.44
C LEU A 55 -13.41 -7.71 -2.99
N GLU A 56 -14.34 -7.88 -2.04
CA GLU A 56 -15.14 -6.78 -1.52
C GLU A 56 -14.32 -5.89 -0.58
N LEU A 57 -14.51 -4.58 -0.68
CA LEU A 57 -13.92 -3.62 0.25
C LEU A 57 -14.46 -3.86 1.67
N ARG A 58 -13.56 -4.05 2.64
CA ARG A 58 -13.91 -4.23 4.06
C ARG A 58 -13.72 -2.98 4.88
N THR A 59 -12.56 -2.36 4.77
CA THR A 59 -12.24 -1.17 5.55
C THR A 59 -11.12 -0.40 4.86
N ALA A 60 -11.11 0.91 5.03
CA ALA A 60 -10.05 1.74 4.48
C ALA A 60 -9.89 3.05 5.23
N GLY A 61 -8.66 3.56 5.24
CA GLY A 61 -8.40 4.85 5.85
C GLY A 61 -6.95 5.03 6.28
N ARG A 62 -6.76 5.98 7.18
CA ARG A 62 -5.46 6.44 7.65
C ARG A 62 -5.29 6.19 9.14
N GLY A 63 -4.07 5.83 9.53
CA GLY A 63 -3.61 5.83 10.90
C GLY A 63 -2.10 5.98 10.97
N THR A 64 -1.51 5.50 12.07
CA THR A 64 -0.11 5.72 12.40
C THR A 64 0.55 4.40 12.74
N GLY A 65 1.68 4.13 12.08
CA GLY A 65 2.56 3.03 12.45
C GLY A 65 3.58 3.46 13.51
N MET A 66 4.36 2.49 14.00
CA MET A 66 5.44 2.75 14.95
C MET A 66 6.65 1.89 14.61
N LEU A 67 7.72 2.51 14.12
CA LEU A 67 8.99 1.86 13.81
C LEU A 67 9.93 1.99 15.02
N LEU A 68 10.12 0.88 15.72
CA LEU A 68 10.90 0.83 16.96
C LEU A 68 12.40 0.64 16.70
N ASN A 69 12.77 0.14 15.52
CA ASN A 69 14.18 -0.06 15.15
C ASN A 69 14.86 1.23 14.69
N ALA A 70 14.10 2.27 14.39
CA ALA A 70 14.65 3.60 14.17
C ALA A 70 15.38 4.04 15.45
N SER A 71 16.64 4.47 15.35
CA SER A 71 17.50 4.86 16.49
C SER A 71 17.05 6.17 17.20
N MET A 72 15.75 6.38 17.31
CA MET A 72 15.09 7.48 18.01
C MET A 72 14.38 6.95 19.25
N THR A 73 14.61 7.61 20.38
CA THR A 73 13.84 7.37 21.60
C THR A 73 12.35 7.57 21.33
N GLY A 74 11.55 6.52 21.52
CA GLY A 74 10.11 6.53 21.26
C GLY A 74 9.67 6.04 19.87
N GLY A 75 10.61 5.70 18.98
CA GLY A 75 10.33 5.18 17.64
C GLY A 75 9.93 6.26 16.62
N LEU A 76 9.97 5.89 15.33
CA LEU A 76 9.52 6.75 14.24
C LEU A 76 8.07 6.43 13.87
N SER A 77 7.22 7.46 13.76
CA SER A 77 5.78 7.29 13.51
C SER A 77 5.41 7.64 12.05
N PRO A 78 5.45 6.68 11.10
CA PRO A 78 4.97 6.91 9.75
C PRO A 78 3.45 7.05 9.71
N THR A 79 2.96 7.87 8.79
CA THR A 79 1.54 7.87 8.41
C THR A 79 1.30 6.66 7.53
N VAL A 80 0.30 5.84 7.85
CA VAL A 80 -0.05 4.65 7.05
C VAL A 80 -1.49 4.79 6.57
N ARG A 81 -1.67 4.72 5.25
CA ARG A 81 -2.98 4.55 4.63
C ARG A 81 -3.14 3.10 4.24
N THR A 82 -4.29 2.52 4.52
CA THR A 82 -4.57 1.13 4.18
C THR A 82 -5.96 0.95 3.60
N VAL A 83 -6.07 -0.03 2.71
CA VAL A 83 -7.32 -0.54 2.15
C VAL A 83 -7.29 -2.05 2.29
N VAL A 84 -8.32 -2.62 2.90
CA VAL A 84 -8.43 -4.06 3.15
C VAL A 84 -9.67 -4.59 2.44
N TYR A 85 -9.50 -5.69 1.72
CA TYR A 85 -10.53 -6.38 0.96
C TYR A 85 -10.63 -7.83 1.41
N GLY A 86 -11.84 -8.40 1.35
CA GLY A 86 -12.10 -9.78 1.75
C GLY A 86 -13.55 -9.92 2.20
N SER A 87 -13.91 -11.07 2.75
CA SER A 87 -15.29 -11.33 3.21
C SER A 87 -15.32 -12.07 4.53
N THR A 88 -14.68 -13.24 4.57
CA THR A 88 -14.64 -14.12 5.74
C THR A 88 -13.26 -14.73 5.91
N ALA A 89 -13.03 -15.30 7.07
CA ALA A 89 -11.75 -15.87 7.44
C ALA A 89 -11.37 -17.12 6.63
N LYS A 90 -12.32 -17.72 5.90
CA LYS A 90 -12.07 -18.89 5.03
C LYS A 90 -11.78 -18.49 3.58
N ALA A 91 -11.87 -17.21 3.26
CA ALA A 91 -11.67 -16.66 1.92
C ALA A 91 -10.38 -15.83 1.87
N PRO A 92 -9.88 -15.52 0.68
CA PRO A 92 -8.72 -14.64 0.55
C PRO A 92 -8.98 -13.24 1.10
N MET A 93 -7.90 -12.62 1.58
CA MET A 93 -7.85 -11.22 1.98
C MET A 93 -6.75 -10.52 1.18
N ALA A 94 -7.04 -9.32 0.69
CA ALA A 94 -6.04 -8.47 0.05
C ALA A 94 -5.88 -7.17 0.83
N ILE A 95 -4.67 -6.69 0.94
CA ILE A 95 -4.31 -5.48 1.67
C ILE A 95 -3.47 -4.60 0.76
N ILE A 96 -3.78 -3.31 0.78
CA ILE A 96 -2.95 -2.25 0.26
C ILE A 96 -2.52 -1.41 1.46
N ALA A 97 -1.23 -1.11 1.59
CA ALA A 97 -0.73 -0.18 2.58
C ALA A 97 0.28 0.79 1.94
N HIS A 98 0.10 2.08 2.18
CA HIS A 98 1.04 3.12 1.79
C HIS A 98 1.53 3.82 3.05
N ALA A 99 2.80 3.63 3.36
CA ALA A 99 3.48 4.23 4.51
C ALA A 99 4.34 5.42 4.07
N GLU A 100 4.16 6.55 4.75
CA GLU A 100 4.83 7.83 4.50
C GLU A 100 5.63 8.23 5.74
N LEU A 101 6.92 8.50 5.55
CA LEU A 101 7.80 8.92 6.63
C LEU A 101 7.53 10.37 7.03
N PRO A 102 7.63 10.71 8.34
CA PRO A 102 7.12 11.97 8.87
C PRO A 102 7.92 13.20 8.42
N ASN A 103 9.15 13.04 7.92
CA ASN A 103 10.00 14.12 7.44
C ASN A 103 11.05 13.61 6.42
N ASP A 104 11.88 14.51 5.91
CA ASP A 104 12.93 14.24 4.92
C ASP A 104 14.22 13.63 5.49
N TRP A 105 14.29 13.39 6.81
CA TRP A 105 15.49 12.87 7.47
C TRP A 105 15.54 11.35 7.51
N TRP A 106 14.49 10.70 7.01
CA TRP A 106 14.36 9.26 7.02
C TRP A 106 13.99 8.78 5.63
N ILE A 107 14.59 7.66 5.25
CA ILE A 107 14.21 6.93 4.03
C ILE A 107 14.02 5.45 4.35
N TRP A 108 13.18 4.80 3.57
CA TRP A 108 13.05 3.34 3.57
C TRP A 108 14.32 2.71 2.98
N THR A 109 14.97 1.83 3.74
CA THR A 109 16.26 1.23 3.35
C THR A 109 16.12 0.26 2.19
N THR A 110 15.15 -0.65 2.30
CA THR A 110 14.79 -1.64 1.28
C THR A 110 13.45 -2.31 1.66
N VAL A 111 13.01 -3.26 0.83
CA VAL A 111 11.95 -4.21 1.16
C VAL A 111 12.65 -5.51 1.55
N LEU A 112 12.84 -5.73 2.84
CA LEU A 112 13.48 -6.95 3.34
C LEU A 112 12.45 -8.09 3.45
N PRO A 113 12.80 -9.31 3.00
CA PRO A 113 12.05 -10.50 3.34
C PRO A 113 11.98 -10.70 4.85
N ARG A 114 10.88 -11.29 5.30
CA ARG A 114 10.70 -11.67 6.70
C ARG A 114 11.47 -12.96 6.99
N VAL A 115 11.80 -13.18 8.27
CA VAL A 115 12.42 -14.45 8.69
C VAL A 115 11.51 -15.62 8.29
N GLY A 116 12.10 -16.64 7.65
CA GLY A 116 11.38 -17.80 7.12
C GLY A 116 10.57 -17.53 5.85
N ALA A 117 10.78 -16.38 5.19
CA ALA A 117 10.21 -16.13 3.87
C ALA A 117 10.94 -16.93 2.79
N ILE A 118 10.20 -17.31 1.75
CA ILE A 118 10.68 -18.07 0.59
C ILE A 118 10.28 -17.39 -0.72
N HIS A 119 10.88 -17.86 -1.82
CA HIS A 119 10.60 -17.39 -3.18
C HIS A 119 10.68 -15.86 -3.30
N GLU A 120 11.76 -15.30 -2.76
CA GLU A 120 12.12 -13.90 -2.94
C GLU A 120 12.42 -13.61 -4.41
N GLY A 121 11.93 -12.48 -4.92
CA GLY A 121 12.30 -12.02 -6.25
C GLY A 121 11.52 -10.78 -6.67
N THR A 122 11.84 -10.27 -7.85
CA THR A 122 11.11 -9.16 -8.45
C THR A 122 9.93 -9.69 -9.26
N GLU A 123 8.74 -9.16 -9.03
CA GLU A 123 7.53 -9.49 -9.77
C GLU A 123 6.89 -8.25 -10.39
N LEU A 124 6.36 -8.41 -11.60
CA LEU A 124 5.60 -7.38 -12.29
C LEU A 124 4.10 -7.55 -12.02
N ILE A 125 3.46 -6.48 -11.59
CA ILE A 125 2.00 -6.37 -11.54
C ILE A 125 1.62 -5.15 -12.39
N ASP A 126 0.88 -5.38 -13.50
CA ASP A 126 0.51 -4.35 -14.48
C ASP A 126 1.69 -3.44 -14.89
N GLY A 127 2.88 -4.04 -15.06
CA GLY A 127 4.10 -3.35 -15.50
C GLY A 127 4.93 -2.67 -14.39
N VAL A 128 4.45 -2.67 -13.15
CA VAL A 128 5.20 -2.14 -12.00
C VAL A 128 5.95 -3.26 -11.29
N ALA A 129 7.25 -3.04 -11.06
CA ALA A 129 8.12 -3.99 -10.39
C ALA A 129 8.02 -3.87 -8.86
N PHE A 130 7.71 -4.98 -8.20
CA PHE A 130 7.67 -5.14 -6.76
C PHE A 130 8.71 -6.16 -6.31
N MET A 131 9.37 -5.89 -5.20
CA MET A 131 10.04 -6.95 -4.44
C MET A 131 8.96 -7.83 -3.82
N ALA A 132 9.03 -9.13 -4.06
CA ALA A 132 8.02 -10.08 -3.63
C ALA A 132 8.63 -11.24 -2.85
N PHE A 133 7.91 -11.73 -1.85
CA PHE A 133 8.28 -12.94 -1.09
C PHE A 133 7.04 -13.56 -0.46
N THR A 134 7.09 -14.87 -0.19
CA THR A 134 6.02 -15.63 0.46
C THR A 134 6.40 -15.94 1.90
N TYR A 135 5.50 -15.74 2.85
CA TYR A 135 5.79 -15.95 4.27
C TYR A 135 4.51 -16.29 5.06
N LEU A 136 4.69 -16.78 6.29
CA LEU A 136 3.58 -17.06 7.22
C LEU A 136 3.32 -15.86 8.13
N VAL A 137 2.07 -15.42 8.22
CA VAL A 137 1.68 -14.30 9.09
C VAL A 137 1.33 -14.80 10.50
N PRO A 138 2.04 -14.33 11.54
CA PRO A 138 1.72 -14.69 12.92
C PRO A 138 0.51 -13.88 13.44
N ARG A 139 -0.46 -14.54 14.09
CA ARG A 139 -1.68 -13.88 14.63
C ARG A 139 -1.41 -12.71 15.55
N ARG A 140 -0.52 -12.96 16.52
CA ARG A 140 -0.47 -12.19 17.76
C ARG A 140 -0.08 -10.75 17.47
N THR A 141 0.73 -10.58 16.42
CA THR A 141 1.33 -9.32 15.99
C THR A 141 0.90 -8.93 14.58
N ASP A 142 -0.19 -9.49 14.07
CA ASP A 142 -0.73 -9.10 12.77
C ASP A 142 -1.63 -7.86 12.91
N PRO A 143 -1.30 -6.73 12.24
CA PRO A 143 -2.11 -5.52 12.27
C PRO A 143 -3.50 -5.70 11.65
N TYR A 144 -3.70 -6.71 10.80
CA TYR A 144 -4.96 -6.95 10.10
C TYR A 144 -5.76 -8.16 10.62
N ALA A 145 -5.29 -8.79 11.72
CA ALA A 145 -6.01 -9.91 12.32
C ALA A 145 -7.42 -9.49 12.76
N GLY A 146 -8.39 -10.37 12.51
CA GLY A 146 -9.79 -10.17 12.89
C GLY A 146 -10.65 -9.37 11.92
N ILE A 147 -10.07 -8.63 10.95
CA ILE A 147 -10.86 -7.79 10.01
C ILE A 147 -11.85 -8.62 9.17
N VAL A 148 -11.44 -9.81 8.76
CA VAL A 148 -12.28 -10.80 8.06
C VAL A 148 -12.63 -12.00 8.96
N GLY A 149 -12.32 -11.92 10.26
CA GLY A 149 -12.33 -13.04 11.19
C GLY A 149 -11.00 -13.82 11.19
N ASP A 150 -10.93 -14.84 12.05
CA ASP A 150 -9.73 -15.66 12.27
C ASP A 150 -9.79 -17.00 11.51
N PRO A 151 -8.88 -17.28 10.54
CA PRO A 151 -8.96 -18.45 9.65
C PRO A 151 -8.90 -19.81 10.35
N VAL A 152 -8.23 -19.89 11.50
CA VAL A 152 -7.86 -21.15 12.15
C VAL A 152 -8.62 -21.40 13.47
N GLY A 153 -9.68 -20.63 13.75
CA GLY A 153 -10.45 -20.77 14.99
C GLY A 153 -9.65 -20.40 16.26
N ALA A 154 -10.14 -20.81 17.43
CA ALA A 154 -9.39 -20.67 18.68
C ALA A 154 -8.30 -21.76 18.72
N PRO A 155 -7.02 -21.40 18.89
CA PRO A 155 -5.94 -22.37 18.95
C PRO A 155 -6.07 -23.23 20.20
N GLU A 156 -5.80 -24.53 20.07
CA GLU A 156 -5.51 -25.37 21.23
C GLU A 156 -4.14 -24.99 21.81
N GLU A 157 -3.96 -25.20 23.11
CA GLU A 157 -2.77 -24.80 23.83
C GLU A 157 -1.53 -25.56 23.29
N GLY A 158 -0.56 -24.83 22.71
CA GLY A 158 0.71 -25.40 22.22
C GLY A 158 0.88 -25.47 20.70
N GLU A 159 -0.14 -25.16 19.89
CA GLU A 159 0.00 -25.22 18.43
C GLU A 159 0.70 -23.98 17.82
N PRO A 160 1.60 -24.16 16.83
CA PRO A 160 2.21 -23.04 16.10
C PRO A 160 1.16 -22.30 15.28
N GLN A 161 1.04 -21.00 15.51
CA GLN A 161 -0.11 -20.20 15.09
C GLN A 161 0.22 -19.27 13.91
N ALA A 162 0.41 -19.85 12.73
CA ALA A 162 0.35 -19.11 11.47
C ALA A 162 -1.09 -19.07 10.96
N TYR A 163 -1.65 -17.87 10.74
CA TYR A 163 -3.06 -17.74 10.33
C TYR A 163 -3.19 -17.63 8.82
N TRP A 164 -2.19 -17.02 8.19
CA TRP A 164 -2.24 -16.70 6.79
C TRP A 164 -0.95 -17.14 6.10
N LEU A 165 -1.09 -17.78 4.96
CA LEU A 165 -0.07 -17.78 3.93
C LEU A 165 -0.19 -16.44 3.19
N ALA A 166 0.89 -15.67 3.14
CA ALA A 166 0.89 -14.34 2.55
C ALA A 166 1.95 -14.20 1.45
N ARG A 167 1.56 -13.56 0.35
CA ARG A 167 2.49 -13.05 -0.66
C ARG A 167 2.56 -11.54 -0.50
N TYR A 168 3.76 -11.06 -0.18
CA TYR A 168 4.05 -9.65 -0.01
C TYR A 168 4.59 -9.08 -1.32
N PHE A 169 4.21 -7.86 -1.66
CA PHE A 169 4.73 -7.09 -2.79
C PHE A 169 5.05 -5.67 -2.29
N GLY A 170 6.33 -5.34 -2.18
CA GLY A 170 6.78 -4.03 -1.71
C GLY A 170 7.50 -3.23 -2.77
N VAL A 171 7.23 -1.93 -2.81
CA VAL A 171 7.99 -0.98 -3.61
C VAL A 171 8.19 0.31 -2.83
N ARG A 172 9.40 0.86 -2.91
CA ARG A 172 9.71 2.20 -2.38
C ARG A 172 9.37 3.24 -3.42
N THR A 173 8.71 4.31 -3.00
CA THR A 173 8.23 5.37 -3.87
C THR A 173 8.65 6.72 -3.32
N ASN A 174 8.41 7.79 -4.08
CA ASN A 174 8.67 9.16 -3.68
C ASN A 174 10.10 9.37 -3.15
N PHE A 175 11.11 8.95 -3.92
CA PHE A 175 12.52 9.02 -3.53
C PHE A 175 12.83 8.27 -2.21
N ASN A 176 12.25 7.09 -2.03
CA ASN A 176 12.35 6.25 -0.83
C ASN A 176 11.73 6.86 0.45
N ARG A 177 10.96 7.94 0.35
CA ARG A 177 10.22 8.49 1.50
C ARG A 177 8.91 7.75 1.78
N ASP A 178 8.40 7.09 0.75
CA ASP A 178 7.14 6.38 0.79
C ASP A 178 7.39 4.89 0.50
N LYS A 179 6.53 4.02 1.01
CA LYS A 179 6.52 2.60 0.69
C LYS A 179 5.10 2.15 0.41
N ILE A 180 4.89 1.49 -0.73
CA ILE A 180 3.63 0.84 -1.07
C ILE A 180 3.83 -0.67 -0.88
N ILE A 181 2.87 -1.28 -0.20
CA ILE A 181 2.81 -2.69 0.12
C ILE A 181 1.47 -3.20 -0.42
N LEU A 182 1.52 -4.22 -1.24
CA LEU A 182 0.39 -5.06 -1.58
C LEU A 182 0.61 -6.41 -0.90
N GLU A 183 -0.40 -6.92 -0.22
CA GLU A 183 -0.29 -8.22 0.45
C GLU A 183 -1.56 -9.03 0.20
N TYR A 184 -1.39 -10.19 -0.41
CA TYR A 184 -2.48 -11.15 -0.62
C TYR A 184 -2.32 -12.30 0.38
N ARG A 185 -3.42 -12.70 0.98
CA ARG A 185 -3.44 -13.70 2.05
C ARG A 185 -4.51 -14.76 1.81
N GLU A 186 -4.15 -16.01 2.06
CA GLU A 186 -5.08 -17.13 2.16
C GLU A 186 -4.90 -17.84 3.49
N PRO A 187 -5.94 -18.51 4.03
CA PRO A 187 -5.79 -19.36 5.22
C PRO A 187 -4.60 -20.29 5.05
N ALA A 188 -3.70 -20.30 6.03
CA ALA A 188 -2.56 -21.21 5.96
C ALA A 188 -3.06 -22.67 5.92
N PRO A 189 -2.49 -23.54 5.07
CA PRO A 189 -2.81 -24.96 5.09
C PRO A 189 -2.63 -25.57 6.49
N GLN A 190 -3.51 -26.49 6.87
CA GLN A 190 -3.44 -27.14 8.18
C GLN A 190 -2.08 -27.84 8.38
N GLY A 191 -1.47 -27.62 9.54
CA GLY A 191 -0.16 -28.19 9.89
C GLY A 191 1.04 -27.47 9.27
N LEU A 192 0.85 -26.39 8.51
CA LEU A 192 1.95 -25.59 7.98
C LEU A 192 2.47 -24.61 9.05
N VAL A 193 3.62 -24.94 9.64
CA VAL A 193 4.21 -24.20 10.76
C VAL A 193 5.49 -23.45 10.40
N SER A 194 6.16 -23.86 9.32
CA SER A 194 7.30 -23.18 8.71
C SER A 194 7.29 -23.43 7.19
N LEU A 195 7.88 -22.49 6.44
CA LEU A 195 8.16 -22.63 5.01
C LEU A 195 9.58 -23.17 4.73
N ASP A 196 10.43 -23.29 5.75
CA ASP A 196 11.80 -23.82 5.61
C ASP A 196 11.80 -25.31 5.20
N THR A 197 10.75 -26.03 5.58
CA THR A 197 10.51 -27.44 5.22
C THR A 197 9.13 -27.56 4.60
N ILE A 198 8.99 -27.10 3.36
CA ILE A 198 7.75 -27.25 2.59
C ILE A 198 7.37 -28.74 2.56
N PRO A 199 6.20 -29.13 3.11
CA PRO A 199 5.76 -30.52 3.10
C PRO A 199 5.73 -31.08 1.68
N PHE A 200 6.13 -32.34 1.52
CA PHE A 200 6.12 -33.02 0.23
C PHE A 200 4.71 -32.94 -0.41
N GLY A 201 4.63 -32.41 -1.64
CA GLY A 201 3.37 -32.21 -2.36
C GLY A 201 2.73 -30.81 -2.23
N MET A 202 3.28 -29.91 -1.41
CA MET A 202 2.76 -28.52 -1.32
C MET A 202 3.34 -27.56 -2.36
N THR A 203 4.37 -27.94 -3.11
CA THR A 203 5.04 -27.06 -4.09
C THR A 203 4.07 -26.50 -5.14
N ASP A 204 3.23 -27.35 -5.74
CA ASP A 204 2.27 -26.91 -6.76
C ASP A 204 1.17 -26.03 -6.15
N SER A 205 0.77 -26.33 -4.91
CA SER A 205 -0.22 -25.52 -4.18
C SER A 205 0.33 -24.13 -3.88
N LEU A 206 1.61 -24.03 -3.53
CA LEU A 206 2.29 -22.77 -3.27
C LEU A 206 2.47 -21.94 -4.54
N ALA A 207 2.88 -22.57 -5.66
CA ALA A 207 2.96 -21.88 -6.95
C ALA A 207 1.59 -21.36 -7.41
N ALA A 208 0.53 -22.15 -7.22
CA ALA A 208 -0.83 -21.73 -7.52
C ALA A 208 -1.30 -20.57 -6.63
N PHE A 209 -0.92 -20.57 -5.34
CA PHE A 209 -1.16 -19.45 -4.43
C PHE A 209 -0.47 -18.18 -4.91
N GLU A 210 0.81 -18.26 -5.28
CA GLU A 210 1.60 -17.11 -5.75
C GLU A 210 1.05 -16.54 -7.07
N ASP A 211 0.57 -17.39 -7.97
CA ASP A 211 -0.09 -16.96 -9.21
C ASP A 211 -1.41 -16.23 -8.93
N ARG A 212 -2.25 -16.74 -8.00
CA ARG A 212 -3.45 -16.02 -7.54
C ARG A 212 -3.11 -14.68 -6.92
N ALA A 213 -2.10 -14.64 -6.05
CA ALA A 213 -1.65 -13.41 -5.40
C ALA A 213 -1.21 -12.33 -6.40
N ARG A 214 -0.46 -12.71 -7.44
CA ARG A 214 -0.02 -11.80 -8.51
C ARG A 214 -1.19 -11.22 -9.29
N LYS A 215 -2.24 -12.01 -9.51
CA LYS A 215 -3.45 -11.62 -10.25
C LYS A 215 -4.46 -10.86 -9.38
N ALA A 216 -4.30 -10.87 -8.05
CA ALA A 216 -5.26 -10.28 -7.13
C ALA A 216 -5.31 -8.75 -7.17
N PHE A 217 -4.34 -8.07 -7.78
CA PHE A 217 -4.29 -6.61 -7.83
C PHE A 217 -4.43 -6.09 -9.26
N SER A 218 -4.97 -4.88 -9.37
CA SER A 218 -4.95 -4.10 -10.60
C SER A 218 -4.34 -2.74 -10.33
N LEU A 219 -3.38 -2.33 -11.17
CA LEU A 219 -2.74 -1.02 -11.10
C LEU A 219 -3.09 -0.21 -12.35
N SER A 220 -3.36 1.08 -12.16
CA SER A 220 -3.81 1.99 -13.21
C SER A 220 -3.44 3.43 -12.88
N SER A 221 -3.80 4.36 -13.76
CA SER A 221 -3.52 5.79 -13.56
C SER A 221 -4.49 6.41 -12.55
N PRO A 222 -4.02 7.25 -11.61
CA PRO A 222 -4.90 8.07 -10.76
C PRO A 222 -5.92 8.93 -11.52
N ALA A 223 -5.66 9.26 -12.78
CA ALA A 223 -6.60 10.01 -13.62
C ALA A 223 -7.91 9.25 -13.89
N GLU A 224 -7.93 7.94 -13.64
CA GLU A 224 -9.11 7.09 -13.80
C GLU A 224 -10.00 7.06 -12.56
N ALA A 225 -9.60 7.70 -11.46
CA ALA A 225 -10.40 7.82 -10.25
C ALA A 225 -11.72 8.55 -10.56
N ARG A 226 -12.85 7.89 -10.24
CA ARG A 226 -14.21 8.39 -10.56
C ARG A 226 -14.87 9.12 -9.40
N GLU A 227 -14.30 8.98 -8.20
CA GLU A 227 -14.81 9.57 -6.97
C GLU A 227 -13.76 10.46 -6.32
N PRO A 228 -14.15 11.42 -5.46
CA PRO A 228 -13.20 12.20 -4.69
C PRO A 228 -12.34 11.30 -3.80
N VAL A 229 -11.03 11.53 -3.80
CA VAL A 229 -10.09 10.84 -2.92
C VAL A 229 -10.31 11.29 -1.48
N ARG A 230 -10.54 10.32 -0.57
CA ARG A 230 -10.80 10.58 0.85
C ARG A 230 -9.93 9.72 1.75
N ASP A 231 -9.52 10.28 2.89
CA ASP A 231 -9.01 9.51 4.01
C ASP A 231 -10.18 9.10 4.91
N GLY A 232 -10.30 7.80 5.20
CA GLY A 232 -11.23 7.24 6.20
C GLY A 232 -10.54 6.92 7.53
N TYR A 233 -11.26 6.24 8.42
CA TYR A 233 -10.71 5.58 9.59
C TYR A 233 -10.92 4.07 9.45
N PRO A 234 -9.85 3.26 9.29
CA PRO A 234 -10.03 1.86 8.99
C PRO A 234 -10.33 1.08 10.28
N GLU A 235 -11.61 0.78 10.49
CA GLU A 235 -12.09 -0.01 11.62
C GLU A 235 -11.42 -1.40 11.65
N GLY A 236 -11.09 -1.87 12.85
CA GLY A 236 -10.52 -3.21 13.08
C GLY A 236 -8.99 -3.31 12.89
N VAL A 237 -8.33 -2.31 12.30
CA VAL A 237 -6.87 -2.32 12.17
C VAL A 237 -6.22 -2.16 13.55
N ARG A 238 -5.36 -3.12 13.92
CA ARG A 238 -4.62 -3.13 15.18
C ARG A 238 -3.33 -2.34 15.02
N TRP A 239 -3.45 -1.02 15.03
CA TRP A 239 -2.35 -0.06 14.81
C TRP A 239 -1.13 -0.27 15.70
N GLN A 240 -1.33 -0.78 16.92
CA GLN A 240 -0.22 -1.12 17.82
C GLN A 240 0.71 -2.20 17.26
N TYR A 241 0.31 -2.96 16.23
CA TYR A 241 1.15 -3.94 15.52
C TYR A 241 1.54 -3.50 14.11
N MET A 242 1.17 -2.28 13.70
CA MET A 242 1.65 -1.66 12.47
C MET A 242 3.10 -1.17 12.67
N ARG A 243 4.04 -2.11 12.70
CA ARG A 243 5.44 -1.90 13.10
C ARG A 243 6.44 -2.34 12.04
N ASP A 244 7.72 -2.30 12.38
CA ASP A 244 8.87 -2.74 11.58
C ASP A 244 8.64 -4.12 10.95
N ALA A 245 8.00 -5.05 11.66
CA ALA A 245 7.71 -6.39 11.15
C ALA A 245 6.79 -6.42 9.91
N PHE A 246 5.92 -5.41 9.74
CA PHE A 246 5.06 -5.27 8.56
C PHE A 246 5.59 -4.22 7.58
N LEU A 247 6.07 -3.08 8.10
CA LEU A 247 6.49 -1.91 7.33
C LEU A 247 7.94 -1.98 6.84
N GLY A 248 8.78 -2.80 7.47
CA GLY A 248 10.23 -2.87 7.26
C GLY A 248 11.00 -1.73 7.93
N ASP A 249 12.29 -1.64 7.61
CA ASP A 249 13.22 -0.72 8.27
C ASP A 249 13.42 0.60 7.52
N VAL A 250 13.93 1.58 8.28
CA VAL A 250 14.29 2.92 7.82
C VAL A 250 15.72 3.24 8.19
N MET A 251 16.33 4.17 7.46
CA MET A 251 17.62 4.74 7.81
C MET A 251 17.51 6.25 7.91
N TYR A 252 18.29 6.80 8.84
CA TYR A 252 18.49 8.23 8.92
C TYR A 252 19.34 8.71 7.75
N GLN A 253 18.94 9.83 7.15
CA GLN A 253 19.65 10.51 6.09
C GLN A 253 19.76 11.99 6.45
N GLU A 254 20.97 12.55 6.35
CA GLU A 254 21.17 13.98 6.56
C GLU A 254 20.51 14.81 5.44
N PRO A 255 19.81 15.90 5.78
CA PRO A 255 19.28 16.83 4.77
C PRO A 255 20.39 17.44 3.94
N VAL A 256 20.24 17.40 2.62
CA VAL A 256 21.19 18.00 1.66
C VAL A 256 21.29 19.54 1.84
N SER A 257 20.34 20.17 2.54
CA SER A 257 20.28 21.62 2.75
C SER A 257 21.31 22.20 3.75
N ARG A 258 22.23 21.40 4.29
CA ARG A 258 23.28 21.87 5.22
C ARG A 258 24.60 22.30 4.54
N PHE A 259 24.65 22.34 3.21
CA PHE A 259 25.85 22.71 2.45
C PHE A 259 25.75 24.01 1.64
N ASN A 260 24.80 24.91 1.96
CA ASN A 260 24.74 26.26 1.39
C ASN A 260 24.86 27.32 2.49
#